data_AF-A0A529NYF0-F1
#
_entry.id   AF-A0A529NYF0-F1
#
_cell.length_a   1.000
_cell.length_b   1.000
_cell.length_c   1.000
_cell.angle_alpha   90.00
_cell.angle_beta   90.00
_cell.angle_gamma   90.00
#
_symmetry.space_group_name_H-M   'P 1'
#
loop_
_entity.id
_entity.type
_entity.pdbx_description
1 polymer ?
#
loop_
_entity_poly.entity_id
_entity_poly.type
_entity_poly.pdbx_seq_one_letter_code
_entity_poly.pdbx_strand_id
1 'polypeptide(L)'
;MLAQSLSSPSIFRHLPAILMMAIVLPLLAGCGYNTIPTAEENAKAAWSEVLNQYQRRADLIPNLVETVKGYAAHEKDTLDAVVEARAKATQITVTPETLKDPEALKKFQDAQAGLTSALSRLIAVSEA
;
A
#
# COMPACT_ATOMS: atom_id res chain seq x y z
N MET A 1 -62.63 52.57 20.80
CA MET A 1 -62.51 51.28 21.50
C MET A 1 -61.47 50.44 20.76
N LEU A 2 -60.32 50.30 21.43
CA LEU A 2 -59.13 49.48 21.21
C LEU A 2 -58.98 48.70 19.89
N ALA A 3 -58.10 49.21 19.03
CA ALA A 3 -57.39 48.42 18.03
C ALA A 3 -56.18 47.74 18.68
N GLN A 4 -56.02 46.42 18.48
CA GLN A 4 -54.75 45.73 18.68
C GLN A 4 -54.63 44.63 17.63
N SER A 5 -53.84 44.91 16.59
CA SER A 5 -53.43 43.93 15.58
C SER A 5 -52.53 42.89 16.24
N LEU A 6 -52.97 41.63 16.30
CA LEU A 6 -52.09 40.53 16.63
C LEU A 6 -51.09 40.33 15.48
N SER A 7 -49.90 40.91 15.62
CA SER A 7 -48.75 40.55 14.78
C SER A 7 -48.44 39.07 15.02
N SER A 8 -48.70 38.22 14.02
CA SER A 8 -48.26 36.83 14.05
C SER A 8 -46.74 36.80 14.31
N PRO A 9 -46.25 36.01 15.29
CA PRO A 9 -44.82 35.96 15.58
C PRO A 9 -44.09 35.47 14.33
N SER A 10 -43.17 36.28 13.80
CA SER A 10 -42.37 35.98 12.61
C SER A 10 -41.71 34.59 12.64
N ILE A 11 -41.50 34.05 13.83
CA ILE A 11 -40.99 32.70 14.13
C ILE A 11 -41.79 31.59 13.43
N PHE A 12 -43.12 31.68 13.41
CA PHE A 12 -43.96 30.63 12.80
C PHE A 12 -43.86 30.58 11.27
N ARG A 13 -43.44 31.69 10.64
CA ARG A 13 -43.26 31.76 9.18
C ARG A 13 -41.99 31.03 8.71
N HIS A 14 -41.00 30.87 9.58
CA HIS A 14 -39.73 30.20 9.27
C HIS A 14 -39.70 28.72 9.69
N LEU A 15 -40.65 28.29 10.54
CA LEU A 15 -40.79 26.90 10.99
C LEU A 15 -40.79 25.85 9.86
N PRO A 16 -41.56 26.00 8.75
CA PRO A 16 -41.54 25.01 7.67
C PRO A 16 -40.21 24.98 6.90
N ALA A 17 -39.55 26.14 6.76
CA ALA A 17 -38.24 26.22 6.10
C ALA A 17 -37.14 25.54 6.93
N ILE A 18 -37.18 25.72 8.26
CA ILE A 18 -36.26 25.04 9.19
C ILE A 18 -36.48 23.53 9.17
N LEU A 19 -37.74 23.08 9.13
CA LEU A 19 -38.08 21.65 9.05
C LEU A 19 -37.59 21.03 7.73
N MET A 20 -37.79 21.72 6.59
CA MET A 20 -37.23 21.31 5.30
C MET A 20 -35.71 21.27 5.32
N MET A 21 -35.05 22.28 5.88
CA MET A 21 -33.60 22.34 6.02
C MET A 21 -33.07 21.16 6.85
N ALA A 22 -33.75 20.82 7.96
CA ALA A 22 -33.40 19.69 8.80
C ALA A 22 -33.56 18.32 8.11
N ILE A 23 -34.50 18.18 7.18
CA ILE A 23 -34.71 16.96 6.39
C ILE A 23 -33.73 16.88 5.21
N VAL A 24 -33.42 18.02 4.59
CA VAL A 24 -32.58 18.08 3.38
C VAL A 24 -31.10 17.96 3.72
N LEU A 25 -30.59 18.61 4.78
CA LEU A 25 -29.16 18.60 5.13
C LEU A 25 -28.52 17.21 5.26
N PRO A 26 -29.16 16.22 5.93
CA PRO A 26 -28.61 14.87 6.04
C PRO A 26 -28.46 14.16 4.69
N LEU A 27 -29.32 14.49 3.71
CA LEU A 27 -29.29 13.89 2.38
C LEU A 27 -28.09 14.36 1.54
N LEU A 28 -27.49 15.52 1.85
CA LEU A 28 -26.26 15.99 1.20
C LEU A 28 -24.98 15.34 1.75
N ALA A 29 -25.02 14.73 2.93
CA ALA A 29 -23.83 14.12 3.56
C ALA A 29 -23.43 12.76 2.94
N GLY A 30 -24.27 12.18 2.08
CA GLY A 30 -24.09 10.83 1.51
C GLY A 30 -23.19 10.73 0.27
N CYS A 31 -22.73 11.84 -0.31
CA CYS A 31 -21.99 11.84 -1.59
C CYS A 31 -20.49 11.53 -1.44
N GLY A 32 -20.14 10.38 -0.85
CA GLY A 32 -18.82 9.76 -1.03
C GLY A 32 -17.61 10.54 -0.51
N TYR A 33 -17.79 11.49 0.42
CA TYR A 33 -16.68 12.32 0.94
C TYR A 33 -15.50 11.49 1.49
N ASN A 34 -15.78 10.28 2.00
CA ASN A 34 -14.77 9.39 2.55
C ASN A 34 -14.25 8.32 1.56
N THR A 35 -14.81 8.18 0.35
CA THR A 35 -14.42 7.07 -0.54
C THR A 35 -13.01 7.21 -1.07
N ILE A 36 -12.58 8.43 -1.42
CA ILE A 36 -11.23 8.70 -1.93
C ILE A 36 -10.16 8.46 -0.84
N PRO A 37 -10.26 9.04 0.37
CA PRO A 37 -9.28 8.77 1.43
C PRO A 37 -9.24 7.29 1.85
N THR A 38 -10.41 6.64 1.94
CA THR A 38 -10.45 5.20 2.29
C THR A 38 -9.78 4.34 1.22
N ALA A 39 -9.99 4.63 -0.06
CA ALA A 39 -9.32 3.89 -1.14
C ALA A 39 -7.79 4.09 -1.11
N GLU A 40 -7.32 5.31 -0.80
CA GLU A 40 -5.90 5.61 -0.68
C GLU A 40 -5.24 4.82 0.46
N GLU A 41 -5.87 4.79 1.65
CA GLU A 41 -5.35 4.04 2.79
C GLU A 41 -5.36 2.52 2.53
N ASN A 42 -6.40 1.99 1.87
CA ASN A 42 -6.42 0.59 1.46
C ASN A 42 -5.28 0.25 0.49
N ALA A 43 -4.97 1.15 -0.46
CA ALA A 43 -3.85 0.96 -1.38
C ALA A 43 -2.49 0.98 -0.65
N LYS A 44 -2.29 1.89 0.30
CA LYS A 44 -1.08 1.93 1.15
C LYS A 44 -0.92 0.67 2.01
N ALA A 45 -2.02 0.17 2.56
CA ALA A 45 -2.02 -1.07 3.35
C ALA A 45 -1.63 -2.28 2.47
N ALA A 46 -2.25 -2.41 1.29
CA ALA A 46 -1.92 -3.46 0.34
C ALA A 46 -0.46 -3.39 -0.12
N TRP A 47 0.07 -2.18 -0.37
CA TRP A 47 1.47 -2.00 -0.73
C TRP A 47 2.43 -2.39 0.40
N SER A 48 2.11 -2.02 1.63
CA SER A 48 2.89 -2.43 2.81
C SER A 48 2.97 -3.96 2.93
N GLU A 49 1.87 -4.66 2.63
CA GLU A 49 1.87 -6.12 2.62
C GLU A 49 2.82 -6.70 1.55
N VAL A 50 2.82 -6.12 0.34
CA VAL A 50 3.78 -6.51 -0.72
C VAL A 50 5.22 -6.33 -0.25
N LEU A 51 5.54 -5.21 0.40
CA LEU A 51 6.88 -4.96 0.94
C LEU A 51 7.26 -5.98 2.03
N ASN A 52 6.32 -6.33 2.92
CA ASN A 52 6.54 -7.35 3.94
C ASN A 52 6.89 -8.71 3.32
N GLN A 53 6.22 -9.10 2.23
CA GLN A 53 6.53 -10.36 1.54
C GLN A 53 7.92 -10.34 0.90
N TYR A 54 8.32 -9.23 0.28
CA TYR A 54 9.68 -9.09 -0.27
C TYR A 54 10.75 -9.11 0.82
N GLN A 55 10.50 -8.46 1.96
CA GLN A 55 11.39 -8.48 3.12
C GLN A 55 11.55 -9.90 3.66
N ARG A 56 10.44 -10.61 3.88
CA ARG A 56 10.47 -12.01 4.34
C ARG A 56 11.23 -12.92 3.38
N ARG A 57 11.06 -12.74 2.06
CA ARG A 57 11.85 -13.46 1.05
C ARG A 57 13.34 -13.20 1.25
N ALA A 58 13.74 -11.95 1.41
CA ALA A 58 15.13 -11.59 1.62
C ALA A 58 15.70 -12.16 2.93
N ASP A 59 14.92 -12.16 4.01
CA ASP A 59 15.36 -12.66 5.31
C ASP A 59 15.57 -14.17 5.37
N LEU A 60 14.88 -14.93 4.51
CA LEU A 60 15.05 -16.38 4.42
C LEU A 60 16.26 -16.81 3.58
N ILE A 61 16.78 -15.95 2.71
CA ILE A 61 17.89 -16.29 1.80
C ILE A 61 19.15 -16.75 2.53
N PRO A 62 19.64 -16.10 3.59
CA PRO A 62 20.83 -16.56 4.29
C PRO A 62 20.69 -18.01 4.78
N ASN A 63 19.54 -18.38 5.35
CA ASN A 63 19.27 -19.75 5.78
C ASN A 63 19.23 -20.74 4.61
N LEU A 64 18.65 -20.34 3.48
CA LEU A 64 18.64 -21.14 2.25
C LEU A 64 20.06 -21.36 1.72
N VAL A 65 20.88 -20.31 1.67
CA VAL A 65 22.27 -20.34 1.21
C VAL A 65 23.10 -21.27 2.08
N GLU A 66 22.97 -21.21 3.41
CA GLU A 66 23.66 -22.13 4.31
C GLU A 66 23.21 -23.59 4.13
N THR A 67 21.92 -23.82 3.87
CA THR A 67 21.40 -25.16 3.59
C THR A 67 21.98 -25.73 2.29
N VAL A 68 21.98 -24.95 1.20
CA VAL A 68 22.50 -25.39 -0.10
C VAL A 68 24.02 -25.55 -0.06
N LYS A 69 24.75 -24.68 0.64
CA LYS A 69 26.21 -24.82 0.86
C LYS A 69 26.60 -26.19 1.42
N GLY A 70 25.76 -26.79 2.27
CA GLY A 70 25.99 -28.12 2.83
C GLY A 70 26.02 -29.24 1.79
N TYR A 71 25.30 -29.08 0.67
CA TYR A 71 25.19 -30.08 -0.40
C TYR A 71 25.99 -29.70 -1.66
N ALA A 72 26.13 -28.41 -1.96
CA ALA A 72 26.73 -27.87 -3.18
C ALA A 72 27.90 -26.91 -2.88
N ALA A 73 28.85 -27.33 -2.04
CA ALA A 73 29.97 -26.48 -1.58
C ALA A 73 30.94 -26.00 -2.70
N HIS A 74 30.89 -26.64 -3.87
CA HIS A 74 31.67 -26.28 -5.04
C HIS A 74 31.04 -25.16 -5.88
N GLU A 75 29.78 -24.82 -5.61
CA GLU A 75 28.96 -23.86 -6.38
C GLU A 75 29.06 -22.44 -5.83
N LYS A 76 30.29 -21.99 -5.55
CA LYS A 76 30.55 -20.69 -4.92
C LYS A 76 30.02 -19.54 -5.76
N ASP A 77 30.28 -19.53 -7.06
CA ASP A 77 29.85 -18.46 -7.95
C ASP A 77 28.32 -18.31 -7.96
N THR A 78 27.59 -19.44 -7.94
CA THR A 78 26.12 -19.46 -7.89
C THR A 78 25.61 -18.89 -6.55
N LEU A 79 26.22 -19.30 -5.44
CA LEU A 79 25.84 -18.82 -4.10
C LEU A 79 26.17 -17.34 -3.89
N ASP A 80 27.33 -16.88 -4.36
CA ASP A 80 27.74 -15.49 -4.29
C ASP A 80 26.81 -14.59 -5.12
N ALA A 81 26.40 -15.05 -6.31
CA ALA A 81 25.42 -14.34 -7.12
C ALA A 81 24.06 -14.17 -6.41
N VAL A 82 23.63 -15.16 -5.60
CA VAL A 82 22.41 -15.05 -4.78
C VAL A 82 22.58 -14.03 -3.66
N VAL A 83 23.72 -14.03 -2.97
CA VAL A 83 24.03 -13.08 -1.90
C VAL A 83 24.09 -11.65 -2.45
N GLU A 84 24.74 -11.45 -3.59
CA GLU A 84 24.82 -10.14 -4.25
C GLU A 84 23.44 -9.66 -4.71
N ALA A 85 22.66 -10.54 -5.34
CA ALA A 85 21.31 -10.20 -5.79
C ALA A 85 20.38 -9.87 -4.62
N ARG A 86 20.52 -10.57 -3.48
CA ARG A 86 19.83 -10.22 -2.23
C ARG A 86 20.22 -8.82 -1.77
N ALA A 87 21.53 -8.53 -1.69
CA ALA A 87 22.01 -7.24 -1.23
C ALA A 87 21.42 -6.09 -2.07
N LYS A 88 21.45 -6.23 -3.40
CA LYS A 88 20.85 -5.28 -4.35
C LYS A 88 19.34 -5.11 -4.13
N ALA A 89 18.60 -6.21 -3.95
CA ALA A 89 17.16 -6.18 -3.72
C ALA A 89 16.77 -5.51 -2.39
N THR A 90 17.61 -5.64 -1.34
CA THR A 90 17.35 -5.04 -0.01
C THR A 90 17.88 -3.62 0.15
N GLN A 91 18.78 -3.16 -0.73
CA GLN A 91 19.39 -1.84 -0.64
C GLN A 91 18.44 -0.71 -1.08
N ILE A 92 17.42 -1.04 -1.88
CA ILE A 92 16.44 -0.07 -2.36
C ILE A 92 15.40 0.18 -1.27
N THR A 93 15.49 1.34 -0.63
CA THR A 93 14.47 1.79 0.33
C THR A 93 13.24 2.29 -0.44
N VAL A 94 12.13 1.57 -0.31
CA VAL A 94 10.84 1.98 -0.90
C VAL A 94 10.09 2.85 0.08
N THR A 95 9.78 4.07 -0.32
CA THR A 95 8.91 4.99 0.42
C THR A 95 7.58 5.18 -0.31
N PRO A 96 6.53 5.75 0.32
CA PRO A 96 5.28 6.08 -0.36
C PRO A 96 5.47 6.97 -1.59
N GLU A 97 6.51 7.80 -1.63
CA GLU A 97 6.87 8.66 -2.76
C GLU A 97 7.48 7.86 -3.92
N THR A 98 8.12 6.72 -3.63
CA THR A 98 8.66 5.82 -4.66
C THR A 98 7.57 5.29 -5.58
N LEU A 99 6.34 5.16 -5.09
CA LEU A 99 5.17 4.76 -5.90
C LEU A 99 4.76 5.80 -6.93
N LYS A 100 5.13 7.07 -6.72
CA LYS A 100 4.82 8.18 -7.61
C LYS A 100 5.93 8.41 -8.65
N ASP A 101 7.07 7.74 -8.50
CA ASP A 101 8.22 7.78 -9.39
C ASP A 101 8.33 6.46 -10.17
N PRO A 102 7.93 6.45 -11.46
CA PRO A 102 8.02 5.25 -12.30
C PRO A 102 9.45 4.69 -12.44
N GLU A 103 10.48 5.55 -12.42
CA GLU A 103 11.87 5.09 -12.56
C GLU A 103 12.36 4.43 -11.27
N ALA A 104 12.04 4.99 -10.11
CA ALA A 104 12.38 4.40 -8.83
C ALA A 104 11.65 3.07 -8.61
N LEU A 105 10.36 2.99 -8.97
CA LEU A 105 9.60 1.74 -8.94
C LEU A 105 10.21 0.71 -9.89
N LYS A 106 10.62 1.10 -11.09
CA LYS A 106 11.27 0.22 -12.05
C LYS A 106 12.58 -0.34 -11.49
N LYS A 107 13.44 0.49 -10.89
CA LYS A 107 14.68 0.04 -10.24
C LYS A 107 14.40 -0.99 -9.15
N PHE A 108 13.38 -0.76 -8.32
CA PHE A 108 12.95 -1.73 -7.32
C PHE A 108 12.53 -3.06 -7.95
N GLN A 109 11.68 -3.01 -8.97
CA GLN A 109 11.21 -4.20 -9.70
C GLN A 109 12.36 -4.98 -10.36
N ASP A 110 13.28 -4.27 -11.02
CA ASP A 110 14.44 -4.86 -11.69
C ASP A 110 15.36 -5.57 -10.67
N ALA A 111 15.57 -4.98 -9.48
CA ALA A 111 16.33 -5.62 -8.41
C ALA A 111 15.61 -6.87 -7.86
N GLN A 112 14.29 -6.83 -7.68
CA GLN A 112 13.51 -7.99 -7.26
C GLN A 112 13.54 -9.11 -8.31
N ALA A 113 13.51 -8.77 -9.61
CA ALA A 113 13.62 -9.72 -10.71
C ALA A 113 15.01 -10.36 -10.78
N GLY A 114 16.07 -9.57 -10.57
CA GLY A 114 17.44 -10.06 -10.47
C GLY A 114 17.61 -11.12 -9.38
N LEU A 115 17.02 -10.88 -8.20
CA LEU A 115 17.02 -11.87 -7.12
C LEU A 115 16.25 -13.14 -7.50
N THR A 116 15.07 -13.03 -8.13
CA THR A 116 14.33 -14.20 -8.61
C THR A 116 15.17 -15.03 -9.59
N SER A 117 15.84 -14.37 -10.54
CA SER A 117 16.71 -15.02 -11.52
C SER A 117 17.89 -15.76 -10.87
N ALA A 118 18.52 -15.17 -9.85
CA ALA A 118 19.60 -15.82 -9.10
C ALA A 118 19.10 -17.06 -8.35
N LEU A 119 17.92 -16.98 -7.73
CA LEU A 119 17.29 -18.12 -7.06
C LEU A 119 16.92 -19.24 -8.05
N SER A 120 16.45 -18.92 -9.26
CA SER A 120 16.19 -19.93 -10.29
C SER A 120 17.45 -20.70 -10.70
N ARG A 121 18.60 -20.02 -10.80
CA ARG A 121 19.89 -20.70 -11.06
C ARG A 121 20.31 -21.59 -9.89
N LEU A 122 20.11 -21.13 -8.66
CA LEU A 122 20.39 -21.92 -7.46
C LEU A 122 19.56 -23.22 -7.44
N ILE A 123 18.28 -23.14 -7.83
CA ILE A 123 17.40 -24.31 -7.91
C ILE A 123 17.94 -25.32 -8.93
N ALA A 124 18.29 -24.86 -10.14
CA ALA A 124 18.84 -25.74 -11.18
C ALA A 124 20.11 -26.47 -10.72
N VAL A 125 20.97 -25.80 -9.93
CA VAL A 125 22.17 -26.41 -9.33
C VAL A 125 21.83 -27.40 -8.22
N SER A 126 20.78 -27.14 -7.43
CA SER A 126 20.35 -28.06 -6.36
C SER A 126 19.69 -29.35 -6.86
N GLU A 127 19.27 -29.38 -8.12
CA GLU A 127 18.65 -30.54 -8.77
C GLU A 127 19.66 -31.45 -9.51
N ALA A 128 20.91 -30.99 -9.66
CA ALA A 128 21.99 -31.70 -10.35
C ALA A 128 22.73 -32.68 -9.43
#